data_AF-A0A538A492-F1
#
_entry.id   AF-A0A538A492-F1
#
_cell.length_a   1.000
_cell.length_b   1.000
_cell.length_c   1.000
_cell.angle_alpha   90.00
_cell.angle_beta   90.00
_cell.angle_gamma   90.00
#
_symmetry.space_group_name_H-M   'P 1'
#
loop_
_entity.id
_entity.type
_entity.pdbx_description
1 polymer ?
#
loop_
_entity_poly.entity_id
_entity_poly.type
_entity_poly.pdbx_seq_one_letter_code
_entity_poly.pdbx_strand_id
1 'polypeptide(L)'
;AGGPREVPGFTGKFIAPTVLAGVEDDTRIMKEEIFGPVVPIIVVDSEEEAMRRANDSNFGLGASVWTKDRAKGERMAKRIESGMVWINDHSYTHAACQCSWGGVKDSGVGRSHSKFGFYECVDVKLVAWEPGRTRDFWWQPYDRTLGEAVRASAKLLYGRNGQRVQALREGGIPLLRVTARTLRKD
;
A
#
# COMPACT_ATOMS: atom_id res chain seq x y z
N ALA A 1 -1.64 -4.35 -39.14
CA ALA A 1 -1.04 -3.30 -39.99
C ALA A 1 -0.49 -2.21 -39.10
N GLY A 2 0.73 -1.74 -39.34
CA GLY A 2 1.46 -0.78 -38.50
C GLY A 2 2.88 -0.57 -39.02
N GLY A 3 3.77 -0.03 -38.19
CA GLY A 3 5.20 0.11 -38.47
C GLY A 3 5.61 1.47 -39.06
N PRO A 4 6.90 1.61 -39.42
CA PRO A 4 7.43 2.82 -40.03
C PRO A 4 6.67 3.17 -41.31
N ARG A 5 6.29 4.45 -41.46
CA ARG A 5 5.65 4.95 -42.68
C ARG A 5 6.15 6.32 -43.04
N GLU A 6 6.18 6.59 -44.34
CA GLU A 6 6.33 7.95 -44.84
C GLU A 6 4.98 8.66 -44.80
N VAL A 7 4.97 9.90 -44.30
CA VAL A 7 3.78 10.75 -44.24
C VAL A 7 4.04 11.97 -45.13
N PRO A 8 3.23 12.21 -46.17
CA PRO A 8 3.41 13.36 -47.06
C PRO A 8 3.49 14.68 -46.28
N GLY A 9 4.53 15.48 -46.53
CA GLY A 9 4.76 16.75 -45.85
C GLY A 9 5.37 16.64 -44.44
N PHE A 10 5.64 15.42 -43.93
CA PHE A 10 6.32 15.22 -42.66
C PHE A 10 7.79 14.83 -42.89
N THR A 11 8.72 15.59 -42.33
CA THR A 11 10.17 15.39 -42.51
C THR A 11 10.82 14.55 -41.41
N GLY A 12 10.05 14.03 -40.45
CA GLY A 12 10.53 13.23 -39.33
C GLY A 12 10.35 11.72 -39.51
N LYS A 13 10.83 10.95 -38.51
CA LYS A 13 10.53 9.52 -38.41
C LYS A 13 9.09 9.35 -37.92
N PHE A 14 8.28 8.59 -38.66
CA PHE A 14 6.91 8.30 -38.27
C PHE A 14 6.70 6.79 -38.19
N ILE A 15 6.06 6.36 -37.09
CA ILE A 15 5.62 4.99 -36.88
C ILE A 15 4.10 5.05 -36.70
N ALA A 16 3.37 4.34 -37.56
CA ALA A 16 1.92 4.26 -37.45
C ALA A 16 1.52 3.45 -36.19
N PRO A 17 0.37 3.75 -35.57
CA PRO A 17 -0.20 2.91 -34.51
C PRO A 17 -0.20 1.44 -34.93
N THR A 18 0.41 0.60 -34.09
CA THR A 18 0.70 -0.79 -34.42
C THR A 18 0.17 -1.69 -33.33
N VAL A 19 -0.68 -2.64 -33.72
CA VAL A 19 -1.08 -3.76 -32.84
C VAL A 19 -0.30 -4.98 -33.25
N LEU A 20 0.35 -5.62 -32.29
CA LEU A 20 1.05 -6.90 -32.47
C LEU A 20 0.27 -7.99 -31.76
N ALA A 21 0.06 -9.12 -32.44
CA ALA A 21 -0.59 -10.30 -31.89
C ALA A 21 0.33 -11.51 -32.07
N GLY A 22 0.21 -12.53 -31.21
CA GLY A 22 1.07 -13.71 -31.25
C GLY A 22 2.51 -13.39 -30.85
N VAL A 23 2.67 -12.53 -29.84
CA VAL A 23 3.96 -12.13 -29.28
C VAL A 23 4.32 -13.04 -28.12
N GLU A 24 5.56 -13.53 -28.11
CA GLU A 24 6.08 -14.39 -27.04
C GLU A 24 6.63 -13.56 -25.88
N ASP A 25 6.50 -14.07 -24.65
CA ASP A 25 6.90 -13.37 -23.41
C ASP A 25 8.40 -13.04 -23.37
N ASP A 26 9.24 -13.82 -24.06
CA ASP A 26 10.69 -13.66 -24.03
C ASP A 26 11.23 -12.57 -24.98
N THR A 27 10.35 -12.00 -25.82
CA THR A 27 10.70 -10.98 -26.80
C THR A 27 10.96 -9.61 -26.15
N ARG A 28 11.83 -8.82 -26.79
CA ARG A 28 12.20 -7.47 -26.31
C ARG A 28 10.97 -6.56 -26.13
N ILE A 29 10.00 -6.64 -27.03
CA ILE A 29 8.78 -5.80 -26.98
C ILE A 29 7.92 -6.08 -25.74
N MET A 30 8.06 -7.25 -25.13
CA MET A 30 7.36 -7.63 -23.90
C MET A 30 8.16 -7.31 -22.63
N LYS A 31 9.48 -7.11 -22.73
CA LYS A 31 10.38 -6.91 -21.57
C LYS A 31 10.87 -5.48 -21.39
N GLU A 32 10.98 -4.72 -22.48
CA GLU A 32 11.46 -3.34 -22.50
C GLU A 32 10.29 -2.37 -22.63
N GLU A 33 10.43 -1.18 -22.08
CA GLU A 33 9.45 -0.12 -22.28
C GLU A 33 9.41 0.31 -23.75
N ILE A 34 8.23 0.21 -24.37
CA ILE A 34 8.05 0.49 -25.80
C ILE A 34 8.25 1.98 -26.12
N PHE A 35 7.73 2.85 -25.25
CA PHE A 35 7.75 4.31 -25.39
C PHE A 35 7.36 4.82 -26.79
N GLY A 36 6.40 4.14 -27.43
CA GLY A 36 6.00 4.35 -28.81
C GLY A 36 4.61 3.78 -29.10
N PRO A 37 4.09 3.98 -30.31
CA PRO A 37 2.69 3.70 -30.63
C PRO A 37 2.47 2.21 -30.98
N VAL A 38 3.00 1.30 -30.16
CA VAL A 38 2.91 -0.16 -30.36
C VAL A 38 2.23 -0.79 -29.15
N VAL A 39 1.21 -1.61 -29.39
CA VAL A 39 0.49 -2.36 -28.35
C VAL A 39 0.56 -3.86 -28.67
N PRO A 40 1.34 -4.64 -27.91
CA PRO A 40 1.30 -6.09 -28.00
C PRO A 40 0.04 -6.66 -27.32
N ILE A 41 -0.50 -7.73 -27.88
CA ILE A 41 -1.64 -8.47 -27.36
C ILE A 41 -1.24 -9.92 -27.15
N ILE A 42 -1.43 -10.40 -25.93
CA ILE A 42 -1.26 -11.79 -25.53
C ILE A 42 -2.61 -12.34 -25.11
N VAL A 43 -2.96 -13.50 -25.64
CA VAL A 43 -4.14 -14.26 -25.24
C VAL A 43 -3.75 -15.19 -24.09
N VAL A 44 -4.58 -15.23 -23.06
CA VAL A 44 -4.38 -16.06 -21.86
C VAL A 44 -5.61 -16.90 -21.59
N ASP A 45 -5.41 -18.11 -21.09
CA ASP A 45 -6.50 -19.07 -20.87
C ASP A 45 -7.25 -18.86 -19.54
N SER A 46 -6.71 -18.04 -18.64
CA SER A 46 -7.31 -17.80 -17.34
C SER A 46 -6.95 -16.44 -16.74
N GLU A 47 -7.75 -16.02 -15.76
CA GLU A 47 -7.47 -14.83 -14.95
C GLU A 47 -6.16 -14.97 -14.16
N GLU A 48 -5.87 -16.17 -13.66
CA GLU A 48 -4.67 -16.43 -12.86
C GLU A 48 -3.40 -16.29 -13.71
N GLU A 49 -3.45 -16.78 -14.95
CA GLU A 49 -2.38 -16.60 -15.93
C GLU A 49 -2.21 -15.13 -16.30
N ALA A 50 -3.32 -14.39 -16.52
CA ALA A 50 -3.28 -12.96 -16.78
C ALA A 50 -2.59 -12.21 -15.63
N MET A 51 -2.91 -12.55 -14.39
CA MET A 51 -2.32 -11.96 -13.20
C MET A 51 -0.83 -12.27 -13.06
N ARG A 52 -0.44 -13.52 -13.30
CA ARG A 52 0.96 -13.94 -13.27
C ARG A 52 1.79 -13.14 -14.28
N ARG A 53 1.31 -13.04 -15.53
CA ARG A 53 2.00 -12.27 -16.58
C ARG A 53 2.02 -10.77 -16.32
N ALA A 54 0.91 -10.20 -15.84
CA ALA A 54 0.85 -8.77 -15.52
C ALA A 54 1.85 -8.36 -14.42
N ASN A 55 2.10 -9.25 -13.45
CA ASN A 55 3.06 -9.02 -12.38
C ASN A 55 4.50 -9.43 -12.73
N ASP A 56 4.70 -10.24 -13.78
CA ASP A 56 6.01 -10.62 -14.33
C ASP A 56 6.61 -9.47 -15.17
N SER A 57 6.79 -8.34 -14.51
CA SER A 57 7.41 -7.14 -15.05
C SER A 57 8.29 -6.51 -13.98
N ASN A 58 9.44 -5.99 -14.40
CA ASN A 58 10.32 -5.18 -13.57
C ASN A 58 9.68 -3.82 -13.24
N PHE A 59 8.66 -3.41 -13.99
CA PHE A 59 7.98 -2.13 -13.87
C PHE A 59 6.60 -2.28 -13.20
N GLY A 60 6.13 -1.21 -12.58
CA GLY A 60 4.86 -1.17 -11.85
C GLY A 60 4.37 0.26 -11.65
N LEU A 61 4.33 1.08 -12.72
CA LEU A 61 3.79 2.45 -12.64
C LEU A 61 2.26 2.46 -12.64
N GLY A 62 1.66 1.91 -13.68
CA GLY A 62 0.22 1.90 -13.89
C GLY A 62 -0.25 0.63 -14.59
N ALA A 63 -1.47 0.19 -14.31
CA ALA A 63 -2.11 -0.93 -14.99
C ALA A 63 -3.61 -0.66 -15.17
N SER A 64 -4.26 -1.37 -16.09
CA SER A 64 -5.71 -1.25 -16.29
C SER A 64 -6.38 -2.61 -16.42
N VAL A 65 -7.54 -2.77 -15.79
CA VAL A 65 -8.40 -3.94 -15.90
C VAL A 65 -9.70 -3.54 -16.60
N TRP A 66 -10.06 -4.26 -17.66
CA TRP A 66 -11.26 -3.97 -18.45
C TRP A 66 -12.24 -5.15 -18.31
N THR A 67 -13.39 -4.90 -17.68
CA THR A 67 -14.39 -5.93 -17.37
C THR A 67 -15.76 -5.32 -17.09
N LYS A 68 -16.83 -6.07 -17.41
CA LYS A 68 -18.21 -5.71 -17.00
C LYS A 68 -18.50 -6.08 -15.54
N ASP A 69 -17.75 -7.03 -14.96
CA ASP A 69 -17.86 -7.43 -13.56
C ASP A 69 -16.97 -6.53 -12.69
N ARG A 70 -17.59 -5.57 -12.01
CA ARG A 70 -16.90 -4.64 -11.10
C ARG A 70 -16.18 -5.36 -9.97
N ALA A 71 -16.80 -6.38 -9.37
CA ALA A 71 -16.20 -7.08 -8.23
C ALA A 71 -14.96 -7.86 -8.68
N LYS A 72 -14.97 -8.45 -9.87
CA LYS A 72 -13.78 -9.02 -10.51
C LYS A 72 -12.71 -7.96 -10.75
N GLY A 73 -13.08 -6.81 -11.33
CA GLY A 73 -12.15 -5.70 -11.56
C GLY A 73 -11.43 -5.26 -10.28
N GLU A 74 -12.19 -5.06 -9.20
CA GLU A 74 -11.64 -4.68 -7.90
C GLU A 74 -10.75 -5.77 -7.27
N ARG A 75 -11.11 -7.05 -7.42
CA ARG A 75 -10.27 -8.17 -6.94
C ARG A 75 -8.96 -8.27 -7.70
N MET A 76 -9.00 -8.14 -9.02
CA MET A 76 -7.79 -8.16 -9.85
C MET A 76 -6.90 -6.94 -9.55
N ALA A 77 -7.49 -5.74 -9.49
CA ALA A 77 -6.74 -4.52 -9.24
C ALA A 77 -5.95 -4.54 -7.92
N LYS A 78 -6.48 -5.16 -6.86
CA LYS A 78 -5.77 -5.33 -5.58
C LYS A 78 -4.57 -6.29 -5.64
N ARG A 79 -4.54 -7.18 -6.64
CA ARG A 79 -3.48 -8.19 -6.82
C ARG A 79 -2.40 -7.74 -7.79
N ILE A 80 -2.64 -6.71 -8.60
CA ILE A 80 -1.66 -6.19 -9.55
C ILE A 80 -0.62 -5.38 -8.77
N GLU A 81 0.65 -5.69 -8.97
CA GLU A 81 1.78 -5.03 -8.33
C GLU A 81 2.14 -3.74 -9.07
N SER A 82 1.31 -2.71 -8.91
CA SER A 82 1.48 -1.42 -9.58
C SER A 82 1.11 -0.25 -8.68
N GLY A 83 1.68 0.91 -8.97
CA GLY A 83 1.44 2.16 -8.27
C GLY A 83 0.01 2.67 -8.40
N MET A 84 -0.55 2.57 -9.61
CA MET A 84 -1.94 2.87 -9.91
C MET A 84 -2.59 1.72 -10.70
N VAL A 85 -3.86 1.45 -10.42
CA VAL A 85 -4.67 0.54 -11.24
C VAL A 85 -6.01 1.18 -11.57
N TRP A 86 -6.36 1.20 -12.85
CA TRP A 86 -7.64 1.71 -13.34
C TRP A 86 -8.56 0.56 -13.73
N ILE A 87 -9.86 0.73 -13.50
CA ILE A 87 -10.88 -0.24 -13.92
C ILE A 87 -11.74 0.44 -14.99
N ASN A 88 -11.80 -0.16 -16.18
CA ASN A 88 -12.51 0.34 -17.36
C ASN A 88 -12.07 1.72 -17.86
N ASP A 89 -10.81 2.08 -17.58
CA ASP A 89 -10.16 3.29 -18.07
C ASP A 89 -8.63 3.08 -18.04
N HIS A 90 -7.86 4.04 -18.54
CA HIS A 90 -6.40 4.01 -18.53
C HIS A 90 -5.81 5.42 -18.38
N SER A 91 -5.01 5.63 -17.33
CA SER A 91 -4.22 6.86 -17.11
C SER A 91 -4.99 8.18 -16.88
N TYR A 92 -6.33 8.19 -16.89
CA TYR A 92 -7.12 9.42 -16.76
C TYR A 92 -6.84 10.21 -15.46
N THR A 93 -6.44 9.54 -14.39
CA THR A 93 -6.17 10.19 -13.09
C THR A 93 -4.88 11.01 -13.06
N HIS A 94 -4.08 11.01 -14.12
CA HIS A 94 -2.85 11.81 -14.16
C HIS A 94 -3.15 13.31 -14.00
N ALA A 95 -4.24 13.78 -14.59
CA ALA A 95 -4.70 15.17 -14.48
C ALA A 95 -5.46 15.47 -13.16
N ALA A 96 -5.70 14.45 -12.33
CA ALA A 96 -6.42 14.58 -11.08
C ALA A 96 -5.44 14.67 -9.90
N CYS A 97 -5.01 15.88 -9.56
CA CYS A 97 -4.00 16.14 -8.51
C CYS A 97 -4.37 15.59 -7.11
N GLN A 98 -5.63 15.24 -6.86
CA GLN A 98 -6.07 14.59 -5.62
C GLN A 98 -5.74 13.09 -5.57
N CYS A 99 -5.53 12.45 -6.73
CA CYS A 99 -5.20 11.04 -6.85
C CYS A 99 -3.69 10.87 -6.67
N SER A 100 -3.28 9.98 -5.76
CA SER A 100 -1.86 9.64 -5.60
C SER A 100 -1.29 9.11 -6.91
N TRP A 101 -0.06 9.52 -7.22
CA TRP A 101 0.66 9.09 -8.41
C TRP A 101 2.05 8.61 -8.02
N GLY A 102 2.60 7.64 -8.76
CA GLY A 102 3.92 7.07 -8.46
C GLY A 102 3.89 5.54 -8.44
N GLY A 103 4.96 4.95 -8.95
CA GLY A 103 5.07 3.51 -9.18
C GLY A 103 5.59 2.71 -7.99
N VAL A 104 5.89 1.45 -8.29
CA VAL A 104 6.64 0.50 -7.46
C VAL A 104 7.66 -0.22 -8.35
N LYS A 105 8.52 -1.06 -7.75
CA LYS A 105 9.61 -1.77 -8.46
C LYS A 105 10.55 -0.76 -9.13
N ASP A 106 10.98 -1.04 -10.36
CA ASP A 106 11.88 -0.16 -11.11
C ASP A 106 11.15 1.08 -11.66
N SER A 107 9.83 1.20 -11.48
CA SER A 107 9.08 2.42 -11.80
C SER A 107 9.20 3.54 -10.76
N GLY A 108 9.96 3.30 -9.68
CA GLY A 108 10.35 4.32 -8.71
C GLY A 108 9.75 4.13 -7.32
N VAL A 109 10.11 5.07 -6.44
CA VAL A 109 9.73 5.10 -5.02
C VAL A 109 9.09 6.43 -4.65
N GLY A 110 8.33 6.43 -3.56
CA GLY A 110 7.57 7.61 -3.10
C GLY A 110 6.30 7.84 -3.89
N ARG A 111 5.64 8.97 -3.61
CA ARG A 111 4.42 9.39 -4.33
C ARG A 111 4.50 10.86 -4.70
N SER A 112 3.90 11.21 -5.83
CA SER A 112 3.51 12.58 -6.17
C SER A 112 1.99 12.73 -6.10
N HIS A 113 1.52 13.96 -6.17
CA HIS A 113 0.10 14.32 -6.04
C HIS A 113 -0.49 13.95 -4.67
N SER A 114 -1.73 14.38 -4.44
CA SER A 114 -2.47 14.17 -3.19
C SER A 114 -1.74 14.70 -1.95
N LYS A 115 -2.28 14.37 -0.77
CA LYS A 115 -1.57 14.60 0.50
C LYS A 115 -0.29 13.76 0.63
N PHE A 116 -0.23 12.63 -0.07
CA PHE A 116 0.91 11.72 0.01
C PHE A 116 2.16 12.31 -0.63
N GLY A 117 2.05 12.91 -1.82
CA GLY A 117 3.16 13.61 -2.44
C GLY A 117 3.54 14.91 -1.74
N PHE A 118 2.59 15.58 -1.10
CA PHE A 118 2.91 16.71 -0.22
C PHE A 118 3.78 16.26 0.98
N TYR A 119 3.48 15.11 1.57
CA TYR A 119 4.27 14.56 2.68
C TYR A 119 5.68 14.09 2.30
N GLU A 120 5.97 13.85 1.02
CA GLU A 120 7.34 13.60 0.55
C GLU A 120 8.20 14.89 0.52
N CYS A 121 7.57 16.07 0.53
CA CYS A 121 8.25 17.36 0.45
C CYS A 121 8.40 18.07 1.80
N VAL A 122 8.00 17.45 2.91
CA VAL A 122 8.00 18.06 4.25
C VAL A 122 8.48 17.07 5.31
N ASP A 123 9.07 17.61 6.39
CA ASP A 123 9.40 16.81 7.57
C ASP A 123 8.24 16.80 8.56
N VAL A 124 7.64 15.62 8.78
CA VAL A 124 6.56 15.45 9.76
C VAL A 124 7.14 15.51 11.17
N LYS A 125 6.83 16.59 11.91
CA LYS A 125 7.30 16.79 13.29
C LYS A 125 6.21 16.42 14.32
N LEU A 126 6.50 15.44 15.16
CA LEU A 126 5.69 15.16 16.36
C LEU A 126 6.08 16.13 17.48
N VAL A 127 5.10 16.87 18.00
CA VAL A 127 5.23 17.65 19.23
C VAL A 127 4.24 17.08 20.24
N ALA A 128 4.75 16.57 21.36
CA ALA A 128 3.95 16.02 22.44
C ALA A 128 4.14 16.85 23.70
N TRP A 129 3.05 17.06 24.44
CA TRP A 129 3.07 17.66 25.76
C TRP A 129 2.41 16.67 26.74
N GLU A 130 3.17 16.27 27.75
CA GLU A 130 2.71 15.42 28.84
C GLU A 130 2.55 16.32 30.07
N PRO A 131 1.30 16.60 30.52
CA PRO A 131 1.03 17.63 31.52
C PRO A 131 1.39 17.25 32.97
N GLY A 132 2.06 16.11 33.20
CA GLY A 132 2.75 15.75 34.46
C GLY A 132 1.87 15.74 35.71
N ARG A 133 0.53 15.70 35.57
CA ARG A 133 -0.39 15.80 36.71
C ARG A 133 -0.28 14.60 37.63
N THR A 134 0.08 13.45 37.07
CA THR A 134 0.27 12.18 37.74
C THR A 134 1.52 11.54 37.16
N ARG A 135 2.20 10.71 37.94
CA ARG A 135 3.35 9.98 37.44
C ARG A 135 2.90 8.85 36.54
N ASP A 136 3.48 8.72 35.36
CA ASP A 136 3.19 7.61 34.47
C ASP A 136 3.43 6.26 35.16
N PHE A 137 2.48 5.33 35.02
CA PHE A 137 2.57 4.03 35.69
C PHE A 137 3.68 3.14 35.14
N TRP A 138 4.16 3.42 33.91
CA TRP A 138 5.30 2.75 33.29
C TRP A 138 6.63 3.43 33.63
N TRP A 139 6.63 4.48 34.45
CA TRP A 139 7.83 5.07 34.99
C TRP A 139 8.34 4.29 36.21
N GLN A 140 9.63 4.36 36.47
CA GLN A 140 10.29 3.63 37.56
C GLN A 140 9.61 3.86 38.92
N PRO A 141 9.65 2.87 39.86
CA PRO A 141 10.45 1.64 39.80
C PRO A 141 9.73 0.47 39.12
N TYR A 142 10.50 -0.31 38.35
CA TYR A 142 10.05 -1.57 37.75
C TYR A 142 10.15 -2.70 38.76
N ASP A 143 9.09 -2.92 39.53
CA ASP A 143 9.02 -3.98 40.51
C ASP A 143 8.01 -5.07 40.14
N ARG A 144 8.01 -6.15 40.93
CA ARG A 144 7.10 -7.28 40.74
C ARG A 144 5.62 -6.83 40.78
N THR A 145 5.32 -5.80 41.57
CA THR A 145 3.97 -5.22 41.68
C THR A 145 3.52 -4.62 40.36
N LEU A 146 4.36 -3.84 39.67
CA LEU A 146 4.04 -3.33 38.34
C LEU A 146 3.88 -4.46 37.31
N GLY A 147 4.78 -5.45 37.31
CA GLY A 147 4.69 -6.60 36.40
C GLY A 147 3.41 -7.42 36.60
N GLU A 148 2.98 -7.63 37.85
CA GLU A 148 1.72 -8.29 38.20
C GLU A 148 0.51 -7.46 37.78
N ALA A 149 0.54 -6.14 37.98
CA ALA A 149 -0.53 -5.23 37.58
C ALA A 149 -0.71 -5.18 36.05
N VAL A 150 0.38 -5.12 35.27
CA VAL A 150 0.33 -5.15 33.80
C VAL A 150 -0.23 -6.50 33.32
N ARG A 151 0.23 -7.62 33.90
CA ARG A 151 -0.25 -8.96 33.54
C ARG A 151 -1.72 -9.17 33.89
N ALA A 152 -2.17 -8.64 35.04
CA ALA A 152 -3.56 -8.63 35.43
C ALA A 152 -4.42 -7.78 34.48
N SER A 153 -3.94 -6.59 34.12
CA SER A 153 -4.61 -5.71 33.14
C SER A 153 -4.78 -6.40 31.79
N ALA A 154 -3.73 -7.04 31.28
CA ALA A 154 -3.78 -7.78 30.03
C ALA A 154 -4.79 -8.95 30.08
N LYS A 155 -4.83 -9.71 31.18
CA LYS A 155 -5.81 -10.79 31.38
C LYS A 155 -7.25 -10.27 31.55
N LEU A 156 -7.44 -9.10 32.15
CA LEU A 156 -8.76 -8.47 32.28
C LEU A 156 -9.31 -7.99 30.94
N LEU A 157 -8.47 -7.30 30.15
CA LEU A 157 -8.86 -6.77 28.85
C LEU A 157 -9.05 -7.89 27.81
N TYR A 158 -8.10 -8.83 27.74
CA TYR A 158 -8.00 -9.78 26.62
C TYR A 158 -8.21 -11.25 27.03
N GLY A 159 -8.31 -11.57 28.32
CA GLY A 159 -8.55 -12.94 28.79
C GLY A 159 -9.99 -13.40 28.58
N ARG A 160 -10.20 -14.72 28.53
CA ARG A 160 -11.53 -15.34 28.46
C ARG A 160 -12.29 -15.16 29.78
N ASN A 161 -13.63 -15.22 29.78
CA ASN A 161 -14.48 -14.86 30.94
C ASN A 161 -14.02 -15.44 32.30
N GLY A 162 -13.61 -16.71 32.38
CA GLY A 162 -13.10 -17.31 33.63
C GLY A 162 -11.75 -16.74 34.09
N GLN A 163 -10.87 -16.39 33.16
CA GLN A 163 -9.57 -15.77 33.44
C GLN A 163 -9.71 -14.32 33.89
N ARG A 164 -10.78 -13.61 33.48
CA ARG A 164 -11.05 -12.22 33.92
C ARG A 164 -11.39 -12.16 35.40
N VAL A 165 -12.25 -13.05 35.88
CA VAL A 165 -12.63 -13.13 37.31
C VAL A 165 -11.41 -13.47 38.16
N GLN A 166 -10.60 -14.43 37.70
CA GLN A 166 -9.36 -14.80 38.37
C GLN A 166 -8.35 -13.65 38.39
N ALA A 167 -8.17 -12.96 37.26
CA ALA A 167 -7.28 -11.80 37.15
C ALA A 167 -7.71 -10.63 38.02
N LEU A 168 -9.01 -10.42 38.24
CA LEU A 168 -9.52 -9.42 39.16
C LEU A 168 -9.16 -9.75 40.62
N ARG A 169 -9.29 -11.03 41.01
CA ARG A 169 -8.99 -11.51 42.37
C ARG A 169 -7.49 -11.50 42.67
N GLU A 170 -6.68 -12.00 41.75
CA GLU A 170 -5.22 -12.12 41.92
C GLU A 170 -4.50 -10.79 41.67
N GLY A 171 -5.01 -9.97 40.74
CA GLY A 171 -4.39 -8.73 40.30
C GLY A 171 -4.87 -7.45 40.99
N GLY A 172 -5.91 -7.53 41.83
CA GLY A 172 -6.52 -6.36 42.46
C GLY A 172 -5.58 -5.56 43.35
N ILE A 173 -4.78 -6.23 44.20
CA ILE A 173 -3.80 -5.57 45.08
C ILE A 173 -2.67 -4.92 44.28
N PRO A 174 -2.02 -5.60 43.32
CA PRO A 174 -1.03 -4.98 42.44
C PRO A 174 -1.56 -3.75 41.70
N LEU A 175 -2.77 -3.84 41.13
CA LEU A 175 -3.42 -2.73 40.43
C LEU A 175 -3.63 -1.51 41.33
N LEU A 176 -4.20 -1.72 42.52
CA LEU A 176 -4.43 -0.64 43.49
C LEU A 176 -3.12 0.03 43.92
N ARG A 177 -2.06 -0.75 44.13
CA ARG A 177 -0.74 -0.23 44.52
C ARG A 177 -0.10 0.59 43.39
N VAL A 178 -0.21 0.16 42.14
CA VAL A 178 0.29 0.92 40.99
C VAL A 178 -0.50 2.23 40.84
N THR A 179 -1.83 2.17 40.90
CA THR A 179 -2.69 3.37 40.85
C THR A 179 -2.34 4.38 41.94
N ALA A 180 -2.14 3.92 43.18
CA ALA A 180 -1.74 4.79 44.28
C ALA A 180 -0.37 5.43 44.06
N ARG A 181 0.57 4.74 43.39
CA ARG A 181 1.88 5.31 43.01
C ARG A 181 1.75 6.34 41.90
N THR A 182 0.93 6.08 40.89
CA THR A 182 0.67 7.00 39.77
C THR A 182 0.05 8.31 40.27
N LEU A 183 -0.82 8.24 41.27
CA LEU A 183 -1.48 9.41 41.87
C LEU A 183 -0.62 10.19 42.87
N ARG A 184 0.49 9.62 43.36
CA ARG A 184 1.45 10.35 44.19
C ARG A 184 2.26 11.27 43.28
N LYS A 185 2.09 12.58 43.47
CA LYS A 185 3.06 13.57 42.98
C LYS A 185 4.31 13.48 43.85
N ASP A 186 5.47 13.41 43.21
CA ASP A 186 6.74 13.77 43.86
C ASP A 186 6.81 15.30 44.05
#